data_AF-A0A8K0QWL8-F1
#
_entry.id   AF-A0A8K0QWL8-F1
#
_cell.length_a   1.000
_cell.length_b   1.000
_cell.length_c   1.000
_cell.angle_alpha   90.00
_cell.angle_beta   90.00
_cell.angle_gamma   90.00
#
_symmetry.space_group_name_H-M   'P 1'
#
loop_
_entity.id
_entity.type
_entity.pdbx_description
1 polymer ?
#
loop_
_entity_poly.entity_id
_entity_poly.type
_entity_poly.pdbx_seq_one_letter_code
_entity_poly.pdbx_strand_id
1 'polypeptide(L)'
;MRLSVGLLFWTACLLAFAFAAPVNDISALNVRQVDILQRDTQNITTPDTHISTVNSPETMKAALEGSIQIVFRQVDDKFGWTVFQGPVGIAANPCGDNRFLQPKSSWGAFETRRPISINNPPFPHAGLKWKFEIPPLKDCRYESDPNDESPGWLICGDKSLIYDFSKDPSWDRDGVIECPKIGPIIGTYHRAWYVEY
;
A
#
# COMPACT_ATOMS: atom_id res chain seq x y z
N MET A 1 -43.60 40.63 28.54
CA MET A 1 -43.15 42.02 28.28
C MET A 1 -41.89 42.28 29.11
N ARG A 2 -40.71 42.12 28.51
CA ARG A 2 -39.43 42.74 28.90
C ARG A 2 -38.37 42.31 27.87
N LEU A 3 -38.06 43.24 26.97
CA LEU A 3 -36.93 43.20 26.06
C LEU A 3 -35.62 43.31 26.86
N SER A 4 -34.55 42.69 26.38
CA SER A 4 -33.20 43.27 26.46
C SER A 4 -32.33 42.68 25.34
N VAL A 5 -32.11 43.52 24.34
CA VAL A 5 -31.21 43.39 23.20
C VAL A 5 -29.78 43.60 23.67
N GLY A 6 -28.87 42.74 23.26
CA GLY A 6 -27.43 42.89 23.46
C GLY A 6 -26.67 42.65 22.15
N LEU A 7 -26.72 43.65 21.26
CA LEU A 7 -25.68 43.85 20.24
C LEU A 7 -24.43 44.40 20.94
N LEU A 8 -23.23 44.06 20.44
CA LEU A 8 -22.20 45.01 19.95
C LEU A 8 -20.81 44.34 19.91
N PHE A 9 -20.22 44.34 18.71
CA PHE A 9 -18.79 44.45 18.35
C PHE A 9 -17.85 43.33 18.86
N TRP A 10 -16.96 42.76 18.05
CA TRP A 10 -15.70 43.38 17.64
C TRP A 10 -15.21 42.83 16.29
N THR A 11 -14.87 43.76 15.40
CA THR A 11 -14.13 43.60 14.15
C THR A 11 -12.69 44.09 14.39
N ALA A 12 -11.70 43.43 13.79
CA ALA A 12 -10.29 43.83 13.51
C ALA A 12 -9.33 42.68 13.89
N CYS A 13 -8.21 42.39 13.22
CA CYS A 13 -7.49 43.08 12.16
C CYS A 13 -6.55 42.07 11.47
N LEU A 14 -6.41 42.27 10.16
CA LEU A 14 -5.25 41.97 9.30
C LEU A 14 -3.93 41.56 9.99
N LEU A 15 -3.36 40.45 9.53
CA LEU A 15 -1.91 40.34 9.32
C LEU A 15 -1.65 39.61 8.00
N ALA A 16 -1.39 40.42 6.97
CA ALA A 16 -0.76 39.99 5.75
C ALA A 16 0.76 40.02 5.97
N PHE A 17 1.43 38.88 5.81
CA PHE A 17 2.86 38.85 5.55
C PHE A 17 3.09 38.16 4.20
N ALA A 18 3.31 38.99 3.19
CA ALA A 18 3.91 38.61 1.94
C ALA A 18 5.44 38.67 2.10
N PHE A 19 6.12 37.57 1.83
CA PHE A 19 7.52 37.57 1.45
C PHE A 19 7.68 36.74 0.16
N ALA A 20 7.77 37.44 -0.97
CA ALA A 20 8.61 37.03 -2.10
C ALA A 20 10.07 37.40 -1.72
N ALA A 21 11.15 36.77 -2.14
CA ALA A 21 11.54 36.02 -3.35
C ALA A 21 12.90 35.31 -3.00
N PRO A 22 13.88 35.11 -3.92
CA PRO A 22 13.95 34.27 -5.12
C PRO A 22 15.06 33.18 -5.06
N VAL A 23 14.93 32.19 -5.96
CA VAL A 23 15.88 31.40 -6.79
C VAL A 23 17.36 31.19 -6.37
N ASN A 24 17.85 29.98 -6.70
CA ASN A 24 19.22 29.45 -6.91
C ASN A 24 19.56 28.36 -5.84
N ASP A 25 20.00 27.15 -6.15
CA ASP A 25 20.93 26.72 -7.19
C ASP A 25 20.69 25.27 -7.64
N ILE A 26 21.06 25.05 -8.90
CA ILE A 26 21.24 23.75 -9.53
C ILE A 26 22.59 23.18 -9.04
N SER A 27 22.57 21.98 -8.47
CA SER A 27 23.75 21.11 -8.35
C SER A 27 23.30 19.73 -8.82
N ALA A 28 23.47 19.42 -10.11
CA ALA A 28 24.67 18.78 -10.65
C ALA A 28 24.94 17.39 -10.03
N LEU A 29 24.49 16.39 -10.79
CA LEU A 29 25.12 15.09 -11.05
C LEU A 29 25.99 14.46 -9.96
N ASN A 30 25.54 13.31 -9.44
CA ASN A 30 26.45 12.22 -9.08
C ASN A 30 25.94 10.91 -9.67
N VAL A 31 26.14 10.76 -10.98
CA VAL A 31 26.04 9.47 -11.67
C VAL A 31 27.30 8.69 -11.27
N ARG A 32 27.15 7.71 -10.38
CA ARG A 32 28.17 6.68 -10.22
C ARG A 32 28.14 5.79 -11.45
N GLN A 33 29.03 6.12 -12.38
CA GLN A 33 29.45 5.29 -13.48
C GLN A 33 30.13 4.05 -12.88
N VAL A 34 29.48 2.89 -12.97
CA VAL A 34 30.11 1.60 -12.70
C VAL A 34 30.85 1.22 -13.97
N ASP A 35 32.18 1.30 -13.92
CA ASP A 35 33.06 0.87 -14.99
C ASP A 35 32.87 -0.63 -15.24
N ILE A 36 32.34 -0.94 -16.42
CA ILE A 36 32.31 -2.27 -17.00
C ILE A 36 33.74 -2.56 -17.48
N LEU A 37 34.45 -3.41 -16.74
CA LEU A 37 35.72 -3.96 -17.21
C LEU A 37 35.40 -5.02 -18.28
N GLN A 38 35.43 -4.62 -19.54
CA GLN A 38 35.62 -5.53 -20.67
C GLN A 38 36.95 -6.27 -20.47
N ARG A 39 36.90 -7.60 -20.52
CA ARG A 39 38.09 -8.43 -20.77
C ARG A 39 37.77 -9.39 -21.90
N ASP A 40 38.74 -9.47 -22.80
CA ASP A 40 38.63 -9.97 -24.16
C ASP A 40 38.19 -11.41 -24.34
N THR A 41 37.49 -11.58 -25.45
CA THR A 41 37.26 -12.76 -26.29
C THR A 41 38.42 -13.75 -26.35
N GLN A 42 38.16 -15.02 -26.03
CA GLN A 42 38.76 -16.17 -26.73
C GLN A 42 37.75 -17.31 -26.94
N ASN A 43 37.59 -17.66 -28.22
CA ASN A 43 36.86 -18.79 -28.81
C ASN A 43 37.18 -20.14 -28.16
N ILE A 44 36.15 -20.95 -27.85
CA ILE A 44 36.16 -22.40 -28.11
C ILE A 44 34.75 -22.86 -28.51
N THR A 45 34.66 -23.48 -29.68
CA THR A 45 33.49 -24.14 -30.24
C THR A 45 33.35 -25.56 -29.66
N THR A 46 32.20 -25.89 -29.09
CA THR A 46 31.58 -27.24 -29.16
C THR A 46 30.08 -27.14 -28.83
N PRO A 47 29.19 -27.89 -29.53
CA PRO A 47 27.77 -27.91 -29.27
C PRO A 47 27.45 -29.02 -28.26
N ASP A 48 27.15 -28.65 -27.04
CA ASP A 48 26.26 -29.40 -26.14
C ASP A 48 26.28 -28.71 -24.78
N THR A 49 25.21 -27.98 -24.45
CA THR A 49 24.88 -27.77 -23.04
C THR A 49 23.42 -27.36 -22.94
N HIS A 50 22.63 -28.34 -22.51
CA HIS A 50 21.51 -28.20 -21.60
C HIS A 50 20.98 -26.78 -21.43
N ILE A 51 19.77 -26.56 -21.94
CA ILE A 51 18.87 -25.53 -21.42
C ILE A 51 18.65 -25.88 -19.95
N SER A 52 19.50 -25.36 -19.06
CA SER A 52 19.19 -25.25 -17.65
C SER A 52 18.07 -24.23 -17.55
N THR A 53 16.84 -24.72 -17.51
CA THR A 53 15.68 -23.97 -17.06
C THR A 53 15.97 -23.56 -15.62
N VAL A 54 16.58 -22.39 -15.42
CA VAL A 54 16.82 -21.81 -14.11
C VAL A 54 15.48 -21.31 -13.58
N ASN A 55 14.67 -22.26 -13.11
CA ASN A 55 13.52 -22.01 -12.25
C ASN A 55 13.98 -22.00 -10.80
N SER A 56 15.10 -21.32 -10.50
CA SER A 56 15.46 -21.11 -9.09
C SER A 56 14.44 -20.13 -8.49
N PRO A 57 13.82 -20.45 -7.34
CA PRO A 57 12.90 -19.57 -6.63
C PRO A 57 13.44 -18.15 -6.39
N GLU A 58 14.76 -18.02 -6.25
CA GLU A 58 15.44 -16.73 -6.07
C GLU A 58 15.40 -15.85 -7.33
N THR A 59 15.43 -16.45 -8.53
CA THR A 59 15.30 -15.73 -9.81
C THR A 59 13.86 -15.28 -10.08
N MET A 60 12.86 -16.03 -9.58
CA MET A 60 11.45 -15.59 -9.63
C MET A 60 11.18 -14.46 -8.64
N LYS A 61 11.80 -14.51 -7.45
CA LYS A 61 11.74 -13.44 -6.43
C LYS A 61 12.33 -12.11 -6.95
N ALA A 62 13.22 -12.15 -7.95
CA ALA A 62 13.79 -10.97 -8.57
C ALA A 62 12.95 -10.40 -9.74
N ALA A 63 11.89 -11.08 -10.17
CA ALA A 63 11.08 -10.70 -11.34
C ALA A 63 9.69 -10.14 -10.98
N LEU A 64 9.40 -9.95 -9.69
CA LEU A 64 8.16 -9.39 -9.19
C LEU A 64 8.48 -8.07 -8.49
N GLU A 65 7.91 -6.98 -9.00
CA GLU A 65 8.03 -5.63 -8.45
C GLU A 65 6.67 -5.16 -7.92
N GLY A 66 5.97 -6.05 -7.21
CA GLY A 66 4.61 -5.82 -6.72
C GLY A 66 4.54 -5.57 -5.22
N SER A 67 3.48 -4.87 -4.81
CA SER A 67 3.07 -4.78 -3.41
C SER A 67 1.61 -5.17 -3.25
N ILE A 68 1.29 -5.81 -2.12
CA ILE A 68 -0.07 -5.93 -1.61
C ILE A 68 -0.19 -5.02 -0.40
N GLN A 69 -1.25 -4.20 -0.36
CA GLN A 69 -1.53 -3.28 0.73
C GLN A 69 -2.96 -3.48 1.23
N ILE A 70 -3.08 -3.76 2.52
CA ILE A 70 -4.33 -3.90 3.25
C ILE A 70 -4.66 -2.54 3.86
N VAL A 71 -5.82 -2.02 3.52
CA VAL A 71 -6.33 -0.72 3.94
C VAL A 71 -7.64 -0.94 4.68
N PHE A 72 -7.78 -0.31 5.84
CA PHE A 72 -9.02 -0.32 6.59
C PHE A 72 -9.93 0.80 6.10
N ARG A 73 -11.20 0.50 5.90
CA ARG A 73 -12.19 1.42 5.36
C ARG A 73 -13.34 1.58 6.34
N GLN A 74 -13.80 2.81 6.49
CA GLN A 74 -15.03 3.18 7.17
C GLN A 74 -15.99 3.85 6.18
N VAL A 75 -17.24 3.40 6.16
CA VAL A 75 -18.37 4.14 5.59
C VAL A 75 -19.49 4.16 6.61
N ASP A 76 -19.89 5.37 6.99
CA ASP A 76 -20.79 5.60 8.12
C ASP A 76 -20.28 4.89 9.38
N ASP A 77 -21.05 3.96 9.93
CA ASP A 77 -20.70 3.15 11.10
C ASP A 77 -20.16 1.75 10.76
N LYS A 78 -19.94 1.48 9.46
CA LYS A 78 -19.49 0.18 8.96
C LYS A 78 -18.02 0.22 8.60
N PHE A 79 -17.31 -0.82 9.03
CA PHE A 79 -15.88 -0.95 8.85
C PHE A 79 -15.55 -2.19 8.04
N GLY A 80 -14.50 -2.16 7.23
CA GLY A 80 -14.11 -3.33 6.45
C GLY A 80 -12.71 -3.22 5.89
N TRP A 81 -12.13 -4.36 5.58
CA TRP A 81 -10.83 -4.45 4.94
C TRP A 81 -10.96 -4.32 3.43
N THR A 82 -10.01 -3.63 2.84
CA THR A 82 -9.83 -3.52 1.39
C THR A 82 -8.39 -3.83 1.06
N VAL A 83 -8.18 -4.59 -0.02
CA VAL A 83 -6.85 -4.91 -0.52
C VAL A 83 -6.59 -4.16 -1.81
N PHE A 84 -5.38 -3.63 -1.94
CA PHE A 84 -4.85 -3.01 -3.15
C PHE A 84 -3.59 -3.75 -3.58
N GLN A 85 -3.45 -3.94 -4.89
CA GLN A 85 -2.22 -4.40 -5.52
C GLN A 85 -1.63 -3.25 -6.33
N GLY A 86 -0.33 -3.00 -6.21
CA GLY A 86 0.34 -1.94 -6.96
C GLY A 86 1.84 -2.10 -7.01
N PRO A 87 2.58 -1.04 -7.37
CA PRO A 87 4.03 -1.08 -7.44
C PRO A 87 4.70 -1.12 -6.05
N VAL A 88 5.93 -1.63 -6.01
CA VAL A 88 6.83 -1.57 -4.85
C VAL A 88 7.16 -0.13 -4.45
N GLY A 89 7.29 0.12 -3.14
CA GLY A 89 7.72 1.40 -2.58
C GLY A 89 6.71 2.54 -2.67
N ILE A 90 5.51 2.30 -3.21
CA ILE A 90 4.47 3.32 -3.39
C ILE A 90 3.28 2.95 -2.51
N ALA A 91 2.91 3.84 -1.60
CA ALA A 91 1.75 3.66 -0.74
C ALA A 91 0.44 3.80 -1.52
N ALA A 92 -0.52 2.94 -1.25
CA ALA A 92 -1.84 2.95 -1.85
C ALA A 92 -2.58 4.22 -1.48
N ASN A 93 -3.12 4.90 -2.49
CA ASN A 93 -4.08 5.97 -2.30
C ASN A 93 -5.47 5.48 -2.75
N PRO A 94 -6.38 5.19 -1.81
CA PRO A 94 -7.69 4.64 -2.14
C PRO A 94 -8.55 5.61 -2.94
N CYS A 95 -8.24 6.92 -2.98
CA CYS A 95 -9.09 7.93 -3.62
C CYS A 95 -8.92 8.05 -5.14
N GLY A 96 -8.58 6.97 -5.83
CA GLY A 96 -8.55 6.90 -7.30
C GLY A 96 -7.16 6.89 -7.93
N ASP A 97 -6.14 6.39 -7.23
CA ASP A 97 -4.82 6.16 -7.83
C ASP A 97 -4.89 4.97 -8.80
N ASN A 98 -4.73 5.26 -10.09
CA ASN A 98 -4.84 4.29 -11.17
C ASN A 98 -3.67 3.30 -11.24
N ARG A 99 -2.61 3.51 -10.44
CA ARG A 99 -1.50 2.57 -10.32
C ARG A 99 -1.88 1.34 -9.49
N PHE A 100 -2.97 1.43 -8.73
CA PHE A 100 -3.43 0.36 -7.87
C PHE A 100 -4.64 -0.34 -8.46
N LEU A 101 -4.56 -1.66 -8.54
CA LEU A 101 -5.68 -2.52 -8.84
C LEU A 101 -6.34 -2.93 -7.53
N GLN A 102 -7.65 -2.74 -7.44
CA GLN A 102 -8.46 -3.31 -6.38
C GLN A 102 -8.97 -4.68 -6.88
N PRO A 103 -8.53 -5.82 -6.31
CA PRO A 103 -9.00 -7.12 -6.74
C PRO A 103 -10.52 -7.22 -6.58
N LYS A 104 -11.20 -7.89 -7.53
CA LYS A 104 -12.68 -7.91 -7.66
C LYS A 104 -13.44 -8.59 -6.50
N SER A 105 -12.75 -8.97 -5.43
CA SER A 105 -13.24 -9.60 -4.21
C SER A 105 -12.67 -8.96 -2.94
N SER A 106 -12.14 -7.72 -3.02
CA SER A 106 -11.45 -7.04 -1.92
C SER A 106 -12.35 -6.59 -0.77
N TRP A 107 -13.67 -6.74 -0.90
CA TRP A 107 -14.62 -6.39 0.15
C TRP A 107 -14.69 -7.57 1.12
N GLY A 108 -13.83 -7.55 2.14
CA GLY A 108 -14.05 -8.42 3.30
C GLY A 108 -15.46 -8.19 3.87
N ALA A 109 -16.00 -9.20 4.55
CA ALA A 109 -17.18 -8.98 5.39
C ALA A 109 -16.93 -7.77 6.30
N PHE A 110 -17.97 -6.98 6.57
CA PHE A 110 -17.82 -5.85 7.48
C PHE A 110 -17.31 -6.33 8.84
N GLU A 111 -16.35 -5.61 9.40
CA GLU A 111 -15.84 -5.82 10.73
C GLU A 111 -16.94 -5.49 11.74
N THR A 112 -17.22 -6.45 12.63
CA THR A 112 -18.30 -6.35 13.63
C THR A 112 -17.79 -6.39 15.06
N ARG A 113 -16.51 -6.76 15.29
CA ARG A 113 -15.90 -6.85 16.62
C ARG A 113 -15.70 -5.47 17.22
N ARG A 114 -16.38 -5.12 18.31
CA ARG A 114 -16.21 -3.82 18.99
C ARG A 114 -15.13 -3.89 20.08
N PRO A 115 -14.39 -2.79 20.38
CA PRO A 115 -14.48 -1.47 19.74
C PRO A 115 -13.72 -1.40 18.41
N ILE A 116 -14.28 -0.68 17.42
CA ILE A 116 -13.66 -0.45 16.10
C ILE A 116 -13.46 1.05 15.92
N SER A 117 -12.29 1.45 15.43
CA SER A 117 -11.96 2.83 15.08
C SER A 117 -11.16 2.85 13.79
N ILE A 118 -11.42 3.84 12.93
CA ILE A 118 -10.61 4.05 11.72
C ILE A 118 -9.20 4.54 12.06
N ASN A 119 -8.99 5.17 13.21
CA ASN A 119 -7.69 5.68 13.66
C ASN A 119 -6.83 4.59 14.33
N ASN A 120 -7.43 3.47 14.70
CA ASN A 120 -6.72 2.32 15.25
C ASN A 120 -7.33 1.05 14.65
N PRO A 121 -7.05 0.77 13.36
CA PRO A 121 -7.55 -0.43 12.71
C PRO A 121 -7.16 -1.69 13.51
N PRO A 122 -8.08 -2.64 13.72
CA PRO A 122 -7.73 -3.91 14.34
C PRO A 122 -6.87 -4.77 13.40
N PHE A 123 -6.48 -5.97 13.80
CA PHE A 123 -6.03 -6.96 12.83
C PHE A 123 -7.21 -7.52 12.03
N PRO A 124 -6.99 -7.99 10.78
CA PRO A 124 -8.00 -8.75 10.07
C PRO A 124 -8.49 -9.94 10.89
N HIS A 125 -9.76 -10.32 10.71
CA HIS A 125 -10.39 -11.38 11.51
C HIS A 125 -9.61 -12.70 11.41
N ALA A 126 -9.53 -13.46 12.50
CA ALA A 126 -8.87 -14.76 12.51
C ALA A 126 -9.46 -15.70 11.46
N GLY A 127 -8.59 -16.46 10.78
CA GLY A 127 -8.95 -17.43 9.74
C GLY A 127 -9.53 -16.85 8.44
N LEU A 128 -9.46 -15.53 8.25
CA LEU A 128 -9.88 -14.84 7.04
C LEU A 128 -8.95 -15.16 5.87
N LYS A 129 -9.54 -15.30 4.67
CA LYS A 129 -8.81 -15.61 3.44
C LYS A 129 -9.30 -14.75 2.27
N TRP A 130 -8.38 -14.14 1.55
CA TRP A 130 -8.66 -13.43 0.29
C TRP A 130 -7.81 -14.00 -0.82
N LYS A 131 -8.39 -14.33 -1.97
CA LYS A 131 -7.62 -14.78 -3.13
C LYS A 131 -7.25 -13.59 -4.02
N PHE A 132 -6.08 -13.67 -4.63
CA PHE A 132 -5.55 -12.65 -5.54
C PHE A 132 -5.02 -13.30 -6.82
N GLU A 133 -5.09 -12.56 -7.90
CA GLU A 133 -4.42 -12.89 -9.15
C GLU A 133 -3.15 -12.04 -9.23
N ILE A 134 -1.98 -12.68 -9.12
CA ILE A 134 -0.68 -11.99 -9.16
C ILE A 134 0.18 -12.66 -10.23
N PRO A 135 0.02 -12.34 -11.52
CA PRO A 135 0.87 -12.94 -12.55
C PRO A 135 2.36 -12.62 -12.34
N PRO A 136 3.29 -13.56 -12.58
CA PRO A 136 3.09 -14.95 -12.99
C PRO A 136 2.84 -15.94 -11.83
N LEU A 137 2.78 -15.47 -10.58
CA LEU A 137 2.48 -16.31 -9.41
C LEU A 137 1.07 -16.90 -9.51
N LYS A 138 0.94 -18.16 -9.09
CA LYS A 138 -0.33 -18.89 -9.09
C LYS A 138 -0.87 -19.03 -7.68
N ASP A 139 -2.19 -19.15 -7.55
CA ASP A 139 -2.90 -19.48 -6.31
C ASP A 139 -2.55 -18.57 -5.11
N CYS A 140 -2.30 -17.29 -5.40
CA CYS A 140 -1.99 -16.28 -4.40
C CYS A 140 -3.20 -15.97 -3.52
N ARG A 141 -2.95 -15.87 -2.22
CA ARG A 141 -3.98 -15.53 -1.24
C ARG A 141 -3.40 -14.93 0.03
N TYR A 142 -4.18 -14.06 0.64
CA TYR A 142 -4.04 -13.68 2.03
C TYR A 142 -4.59 -14.78 2.92
N GLU A 143 -3.91 -15.08 4.04
CA GLU A 143 -4.47 -15.84 5.16
C GLU A 143 -4.08 -15.15 6.48
N SER A 144 -5.05 -14.88 7.37
CA SER A 144 -4.76 -14.57 8.77
C SER A 144 -4.61 -15.84 9.60
N ASP A 145 -3.98 -15.72 10.76
CA ASP A 145 -3.89 -16.82 11.71
C ASP A 145 -5.31 -17.25 12.16
N PRO A 146 -5.65 -18.54 12.13
CA PRO A 146 -6.95 -19.03 12.62
C PRO A 146 -7.11 -18.94 14.15
N ASN A 147 -6.02 -18.80 14.89
CA ASN A 147 -5.99 -18.85 16.36
C ASN A 147 -5.51 -17.53 17.00
N ASP A 148 -5.00 -16.59 16.21
CA ASP A 148 -4.45 -15.34 16.72
C ASP A 148 -4.84 -14.14 15.83
N GLU A 149 -4.88 -12.96 16.43
CA GLU A 149 -5.07 -11.72 15.70
C GLU A 149 -3.70 -11.23 15.20
N SER A 150 -3.42 -11.42 13.91
CA SER A 150 -2.14 -11.07 13.30
C SER A 150 -2.33 -10.32 11.97
N PRO A 151 -1.28 -9.64 11.45
CA PRO A 151 -1.30 -9.04 10.12
C PRO A 151 -1.60 -10.05 9.01
N GLY A 152 -1.28 -11.33 9.22
CA GLY A 152 -1.43 -12.43 8.27
C GLY A 152 -0.28 -12.54 7.26
N TRP A 153 -0.51 -13.37 6.23
CA TRP A 153 0.50 -13.76 5.25
C TRP A 153 -0.03 -13.67 3.82
N LEU A 154 0.82 -13.30 2.88
CA LEU A 154 0.63 -13.56 1.46
C LEU A 154 1.25 -14.91 1.13
N ILE A 155 0.44 -15.83 0.60
CA ILE A 155 0.83 -17.19 0.24
C ILE A 155 0.53 -17.42 -1.24
N CYS A 156 1.53 -17.79 -2.02
CA CYS A 156 1.38 -18.14 -3.43
C CYS A 156 1.84 -19.57 -3.72
N GLY A 157 1.09 -20.29 -4.56
CA GLY A 157 1.31 -21.70 -4.91
C GLY A 157 1.04 -22.67 -3.75
N ASP A 158 1.77 -23.79 -3.74
CA ASP A 158 1.72 -24.85 -2.71
C ASP A 158 2.36 -24.42 -1.37
N LYS A 159 2.23 -23.14 -1.01
CA LYS A 159 2.86 -22.49 0.15
C LYS A 159 4.39 -22.41 0.07
N SER A 160 4.97 -22.51 -1.12
CA SER A 160 6.42 -22.35 -1.31
C SER A 160 6.88 -20.90 -1.17
N LEU A 161 6.00 -19.94 -1.45
CA LEU A 161 6.26 -18.51 -1.29
C LEU A 161 5.31 -17.94 -0.25
N ILE A 162 5.86 -17.58 0.91
CA ILE A 162 5.15 -16.99 2.05
C ILE A 162 5.83 -15.68 2.38
N TYR A 163 5.04 -14.60 2.46
CA TYR A 163 5.52 -13.29 2.85
C TYR A 163 4.67 -12.77 4.02
N ASP A 164 5.32 -12.40 5.12
CA ASP A 164 4.67 -11.80 6.29
C ASP A 164 4.22 -10.37 5.98
N PHE A 165 2.98 -10.02 6.32
CA PHE A 165 2.56 -8.63 6.27
C PHE A 165 3.23 -7.84 7.39
N SER A 166 3.83 -6.71 7.02
CA SER A 166 4.41 -5.74 7.95
C SER A 166 3.46 -4.57 8.16
N LYS A 167 3.62 -3.86 9.29
CA LYS A 167 2.92 -2.58 9.49
C LYS A 167 3.31 -1.61 8.39
N ASP A 168 2.32 -0.98 7.76
CA ASP A 168 2.57 0.08 6.80
C ASP A 168 3.41 1.19 7.46
N PRO A 169 4.54 1.63 6.87
CA PRO A 169 5.41 2.65 7.47
C PRO A 169 4.73 4.00 7.66
N SER A 170 3.60 4.22 6.99
CA SER A 170 2.77 5.41 7.13
C SER A 170 1.66 5.30 8.17
N TRP A 171 1.49 4.13 8.82
CA TRP A 171 0.43 3.88 9.81
C TRP A 171 0.33 5.01 10.83
N ASP A 172 1.44 5.37 11.48
CA ASP A 172 1.44 6.37 12.56
C ASP A 172 1.55 7.82 12.03
N ARG A 173 1.89 8.01 10.75
CA ARG A 173 2.26 9.32 10.19
C ARG A 173 1.16 9.96 9.37
N ASP A 174 0.58 9.23 8.43
CA ASP A 174 -0.28 9.81 7.40
C ASP A 174 -1.75 9.90 7.84
N GLY A 175 -2.11 9.24 8.94
CA GLY A 175 -3.45 9.29 9.53
C GLY A 175 -4.54 8.76 8.60
N VAL A 176 -5.76 9.26 8.79
CA VAL A 176 -6.92 8.87 7.99
C VAL A 176 -6.96 9.63 6.66
N ILE A 177 -7.33 8.91 5.60
CA ILE A 177 -7.47 9.41 4.24
C ILE A 177 -8.97 9.53 3.94
N GLU A 178 -9.45 10.74 3.71
CA GLU A 178 -10.84 10.98 3.32
C GLU A 178 -11.00 11.00 1.80
N CYS A 179 -11.76 10.07 1.25
CA CYS A 179 -12.11 10.08 -0.16
C CYS A 179 -13.45 10.81 -0.40
N PRO A 180 -13.69 11.33 -1.62
CA PRO A 180 -14.92 12.04 -1.95
C PRO A 180 -16.18 11.22 -1.64
N LYS A 181 -17.26 11.90 -1.24
CA LYS A 181 -18.55 11.25 -0.93
C LYS A 181 -19.35 10.83 -2.16
N ILE A 182 -18.88 11.15 -3.37
CA ILE A 182 -19.55 10.88 -4.64
C ILE A 182 -18.57 10.14 -5.54
N GLY A 183 -18.94 8.94 -6.00
CA GLY A 183 -18.12 8.12 -6.89
C GLY A 183 -18.13 6.63 -6.50
N PRO A 184 -17.37 5.79 -7.23
CA PRO A 184 -17.26 4.37 -6.92
C PRO A 184 -16.44 4.10 -5.64
N ILE A 185 -15.63 5.06 -5.22
CA ILE A 185 -14.78 4.99 -4.04
C ILE A 185 -15.25 6.06 -3.06
N ILE A 186 -15.91 5.62 -2.00
CA ILE A 186 -16.42 6.48 -0.92
C ILE A 186 -15.90 6.00 0.43
N GLY A 187 -15.71 6.93 1.37
CA GLY A 187 -15.41 6.61 2.76
C GLY A 187 -14.09 7.19 3.26
N THR A 188 -13.80 6.85 4.51
CA THR A 188 -12.55 7.19 5.21
C THR A 188 -11.70 5.94 5.27
N TYR A 189 -10.40 6.07 5.03
CA TYR A 189 -9.47 4.97 4.94
C TYR A 189 -8.29 5.15 5.88
N HIS A 190 -7.66 4.05 6.27
CA HIS A 190 -6.40 4.04 7.01
C HIS A 190 -5.53 2.92 6.46
N ARG A 191 -4.30 3.23 6.04
CA ARG A 191 -3.37 2.19 5.58
C ARG A 191 -2.92 1.36 6.77
N ALA A 192 -2.95 0.04 6.61
CA ALA A 192 -2.78 -0.87 7.73
C ALA A 192 -1.51 -1.72 7.59
N TRP A 193 -1.55 -2.68 6.68
CA TRP A 193 -0.50 -3.67 6.54
C TRP A 193 -0.07 -3.77 5.08
N TYR A 194 1.20 -4.06 4.84
CA TYR A 194 1.71 -4.20 3.49
C TYR A 194 2.74 -5.31 3.38
N VAL A 195 2.96 -5.75 2.15
CA VAL A 195 4.06 -6.64 1.79
C VAL A 195 4.50 -6.37 0.36
N GLU A 196 5.80 -6.51 0.12
CA GLU A 196 6.44 -6.43 -1.20
C GLU A 196 6.94 -7.82 -1.56
N TYR A 197 6.77 -8.21 -2.83
CA TYR A 197 7.02 -9.58 -3.28
C TYR A 197 7.59 -9.65 -4.69
#